data_AF-W8CKJ7-F1
#
_entry.id   AF-W8CKJ7-F1
#
_cell.length_a   1.000
_cell.length_b   1.000
_cell.length_c   1.000
_cell.angle_alpha   90.00
_cell.angle_beta   90.00
_cell.angle_gamma   90.00
#
_symmetry.space_group_name_H-M   'P 1'
#
loop_
_entity.id
_entity.type
_entity.pdbx_description
1 polymer ?
#
loop_
_entity_poly.entity_id
_entity_poly.type
_entity_poly.pdbx_seq_one_letter_code
_entity_poly.pdbx_strand_id
1 'polypeptide(L)'
;VIGTCAFGIECNTLKDPNSDFLKYGNMVFEQKVSTMIKVIFILLARGLSKRIGVKITDAGVEKFFMNLVRETVEYREKNNVQRNDFLNLLIQIKNKGSLSEQNEEQVGKGEKIGMTQNELAAQVFISFLAGFETSSTTMNFCLYELA
;
A
#
# COMPACT_ATOMS: atom_id res chain seq x y z
N VAL A 1 -12.17 -2.75 6.82
CA VAL A 1 -12.31 -3.91 5.92
C VAL A 1 -11.00 -4.24 5.20
N ILE A 2 -10.47 -3.36 4.34
CA ILE A 2 -9.26 -3.62 3.54
C ILE A 2 -8.06 -4.08 4.38
N GLY A 3 -7.80 -3.47 5.55
CA GLY A 3 -6.71 -3.86 6.45
C GLY A 3 -6.75 -5.33 6.87
N THR A 4 -7.92 -5.83 7.27
CA THR A 4 -8.10 -7.19 7.76
C THR A 4 -8.20 -8.22 6.62
N CYS A 5 -8.87 -7.87 5.51
CA CYS A 5 -9.06 -8.78 4.39
C CYS A 5 -7.81 -8.91 3.51
N ALA A 6 -7.18 -7.80 3.13
CA ALA A 6 -6.04 -7.81 2.20
C ALA A 6 -4.70 -8.01 2.92
N PHE A 7 -4.56 -7.49 4.15
CA PHE A 7 -3.27 -7.48 4.85
C PHE A 7 -3.28 -8.29 6.14
N GLY A 8 -4.43 -8.81 6.57
CA GLY A 8 -4.56 -9.56 7.82
C GLY A 8 -4.24 -8.73 9.07
N ILE A 9 -4.39 -7.40 9.00
CA ILE A 9 -4.09 -6.47 10.08
C ILE A 9 -5.40 -6.05 10.75
N GLU A 10 -5.43 -6.10 12.08
CA GLU A 10 -6.56 -5.61 12.88
C GLU A 10 -6.34 -4.13 13.19
N CYS A 11 -7.04 -3.26 12.45
CA CYS A 11 -6.88 -1.80 12.57
C CYS A 11 -7.81 -1.18 13.63
N ASN A 12 -8.82 -1.93 14.10
CA ASN A 12 -9.84 -1.52 15.08
C ASN A 12 -10.49 -0.13 14.84
N THR A 13 -10.55 0.32 13.59
CA THR A 13 -10.99 1.68 13.20
C THR A 13 -12.46 1.98 13.48
N LEU A 14 -13.29 0.95 13.71
CA LEU A 14 -14.71 1.10 14.07
C LEU A 14 -14.91 1.41 15.55
N LYS A 15 -14.01 0.94 16.42
CA LYS A 15 -14.09 1.20 17.87
C LYS A 15 -13.21 2.39 18.26
N ASP A 16 -12.08 2.55 17.60
CA ASP A 16 -11.15 3.65 17.85
C ASP A 16 -11.10 4.63 16.67
N PRO A 17 -11.80 5.78 16.77
CA PRO A 17 -11.77 6.83 15.76
C PRO A 17 -10.42 7.56 15.68
N ASN A 18 -9.50 7.35 16.64
CA ASN A 18 -8.17 7.96 16.65
C ASN A 18 -7.06 6.98 16.23
N SER A 19 -7.42 5.79 15.73
CA SER A 19 -6.45 4.80 15.28
C SER A 19 -5.49 5.38 14.24
N ASP A 20 -4.20 5.04 14.36
CA ASP A 20 -3.15 5.51 13.43
C ASP A 20 -3.47 5.14 11.99
N PHE A 21 -4.09 3.99 11.77
CA PHE A 21 -4.49 3.53 10.45
C PHE A 21 -5.52 4.49 9.81
N LEU A 22 -6.48 4.99 10.58
CA LEU A 22 -7.46 5.97 10.10
C LEU A 22 -6.81 7.35 9.91
N LYS A 23 -5.99 7.78 10.88
CA LYS A 23 -5.27 9.06 10.86
C LYS A 23 -4.36 9.19 9.63
N TYR A 24 -3.47 8.22 9.41
CA TYR A 24 -2.56 8.23 8.26
C TYR A 24 -3.28 7.92 6.96
N GLY A 25 -4.36 7.13 7.00
CA GLY A 25 -5.23 6.90 5.84
C GLY A 25 -5.86 8.19 5.32
N ASN A 26 -6.51 8.96 6.20
CA ASN A 26 -7.11 10.25 5.87
C ASN A 26 -6.06 11.28 5.43
N MET A 27 -4.89 11.30 6.09
CA MET A 27 -3.80 12.22 5.74
C MET A 27 -3.31 12.06 4.29
N VAL A 28 -3.47 10.88 3.68
CA VAL A 28 -3.09 10.69 2.26
C VAL A 28 -4.03 11.46 1.31
N PHE A 29 -5.29 11.57 1.67
CA PHE A 29 -6.32 12.22 0.85
C PHE A 29 -6.51 13.71 1.20
N GLU A 30 -5.84 14.22 2.24
CA GLU A 30 -5.81 15.63 2.58
C GLU A 30 -5.23 16.48 1.43
N GLN A 31 -6.09 17.32 0.83
CA GLN A 31 -5.72 18.26 -0.22
C GLN A 31 -4.95 19.46 0.37
N LYS A 32 -3.64 19.31 0.55
CA LYS A 32 -2.75 20.41 0.99
C LYS A 32 -2.28 21.24 -0.20
N VAL A 33 -2.32 22.57 -0.07
CA VAL A 33 -1.77 23.50 -1.07
C VAL A 33 -0.29 23.19 -1.37
N SER A 34 0.48 22.80 -0.35
CA SER A 34 1.88 22.37 -0.52
C SER A 34 2.01 21.15 -1.43
N THR A 35 1.08 20.19 -1.36
CA THR A 35 1.06 19.00 -2.22
C THR A 35 0.72 19.38 -3.65
N MET A 36 -0.23 20.30 -3.86
CA MET A 36 -0.55 20.83 -5.19
C MET A 36 0.64 21.54 -5.83
N ILE A 37 1.36 22.38 -5.08
CA ILE A 37 2.57 23.06 -5.56
C ILE A 37 3.65 22.03 -5.94
N LYS A 38 3.87 21.00 -5.12
CA LYS A 38 4.81 19.90 -5.43
C LYS A 38 4.43 19.18 -6.72
N VAL A 39 3.15 18.88 -6.93
CA VAL A 39 2.65 18.23 -8.16
C VAL A 39 2.91 19.11 -9.38
N ILE A 40 2.55 20.39 -9.32
CA ILE A 40 2.81 21.36 -10.40
C ILE A 40 4.32 21.44 -10.68
N PHE A 41 5.15 21.53 -9.65
CA PHE A 41 6.60 21.58 -9.78
C PHE A 41 7.17 20.30 -10.43
N ILE A 42 6.68 19.13 -10.05
CA ILE A 42 7.08 17.85 -10.66
C ILE A 42 6.69 17.81 -12.14
N LEU A 43 5.51 18.32 -12.50
CA LEU A 43 5.03 18.35 -13.89
C LEU A 43 5.83 19.32 -14.76
N LEU A 44 6.12 20.52 -14.26
CA LEU A 44 6.82 21.58 -15.01
C LEU A 44 8.34 21.37 -15.06
N ALA A 45 8.95 20.87 -13.98
CA ALA A 45 10.40 20.79 -13.82
C ALA A 45 10.89 19.37 -13.49
N ARG A 46 10.48 18.37 -14.29
CA ARG A 46 10.79 16.93 -14.08
C ARG A 46 12.27 16.62 -13.81
N GLY A 47 13.19 17.29 -14.52
CA GLY A 47 14.62 17.06 -14.36
C GLY A 47 15.15 17.55 -13.02
N LEU A 48 14.68 18.72 -12.58
CA LEU A 48 15.08 19.31 -11.29
C LEU A 48 14.41 18.58 -10.12
N SER A 49 13.12 18.28 -10.24
CA SER A 49 12.35 17.59 -9.19
C SER A 49 12.91 16.21 -8.88
N LYS A 50 13.36 15.45 -9.89
CA LYS A 50 14.08 14.19 -9.70
C LYS A 50 15.42 14.38 -8.99
N ARG A 51 16.18 15.42 -9.35
CA ARG A 51 17.51 15.68 -8.75
C ARG A 51 17.44 16.07 -7.28
N ILE A 52 16.44 16.86 -6.88
CA ILE A 52 16.27 17.28 -5.48
C ILE A 52 15.37 16.32 -4.67
N GLY A 53 14.87 15.24 -5.28
CA GLY A 53 14.11 14.20 -4.61
C GLY A 53 12.74 14.66 -4.09
N VAL A 54 11.99 15.47 -4.85
CA VAL A 54 10.65 15.92 -4.42
C VAL A 54 9.71 14.72 -4.28
N LYS A 55 9.18 14.53 -3.08
CA LYS A 55 8.15 13.52 -2.77
C LYS A 55 6.79 14.18 -2.52
N ILE A 56 5.76 13.63 -3.16
CA ILE A 56 4.36 14.04 -2.99
C ILE A 56 3.82 13.48 -1.68
N THR A 57 4.15 12.22 -1.37
CA THR A 57 3.75 11.54 -0.13
C THR A 57 4.32 12.26 1.09
N ASP A 58 3.50 12.40 2.12
CA ASP A 58 3.92 12.92 3.42
C ASP A 58 4.89 11.94 4.10
N ALA A 59 5.92 12.46 4.77
CA ALA A 59 6.95 11.64 5.40
C ALA A 59 6.40 10.78 6.55
N GLY A 60 5.38 11.25 7.27
CA GLY A 60 4.70 10.49 8.31
C GLY A 60 3.92 9.31 7.73
N VAL A 61 3.22 9.53 6.61
CA VAL A 61 2.50 8.49 5.87
C VAL A 61 3.48 7.45 5.33
N GLU A 62 4.55 7.89 4.66
CA GLU A 62 5.59 6.99 4.14
C GLU A 62 6.17 6.11 5.26
N LYS A 63 6.57 6.72 6.38
CA LYS A 63 7.13 6.01 7.53
C LYS A 63 6.13 4.99 8.12
N PHE A 64 4.86 5.37 8.27
CA PHE A 64 3.84 4.49 8.81
C PHE A 64 3.65 3.25 7.94
N PHE A 65 3.37 3.41 6.65
CA PHE A 65 3.11 2.27 5.76
C PHE A 65 4.35 1.40 5.53
N MET A 66 5.54 2.01 5.41
CA MET A 66 6.79 1.25 5.30
C MET A 66 7.04 0.39 6.53
N ASN A 67 6.85 0.94 7.74
CA ASN A 67 7.02 0.17 8.98
C ASN A 67 5.95 -0.90 9.13
N LEU A 68 4.68 -0.56 8.89
CA LEU A 68 3.57 -1.50 8.99
C LEU A 68 3.81 -2.74 8.12
N VAL A 69 4.18 -2.53 6.86
CA VAL A 69 4.45 -3.62 5.91
C VAL A 69 5.67 -4.40 6.33
N ARG A 70 6.77 -3.72 6.68
CA ARG A 70 8.01 -4.36 7.12
C ARG A 70 7.76 -5.27 8.32
N GLU A 71 7.15 -4.74 9.38
CA GLU A 71 6.87 -5.48 10.61
C GLU A 71 5.92 -6.66 10.36
N THR A 72 4.90 -6.46 9.53
CA THR A 72 3.94 -7.54 9.21
C THR A 72 4.61 -8.66 8.39
N VAL A 73 5.44 -8.32 7.40
CA VAL A 73 6.19 -9.31 6.61
C VAL A 73 7.21 -10.03 7.49
N GLU A 74 8.03 -9.30 8.25
CA GLU A 74 9.03 -9.88 9.17
C GLU A 74 8.38 -10.83 10.18
N TYR A 75 7.25 -10.43 10.77
CA TYR A 75 6.49 -11.27 11.69
C TYR A 75 6.01 -12.56 11.02
N ARG A 76 5.44 -12.48 9.81
CA ARG A 76 4.92 -13.65 9.11
C ARG A 76 6.02 -14.61 8.69
N GLU A 77 7.14 -14.10 8.18
CA GLU A 77 8.30 -14.91 7.80
C GLU A 77 8.93 -15.59 9.02
N LYS A 78 9.10 -14.89 10.13
CA LYS A 78 9.70 -15.45 11.35
C LYS A 78 8.82 -16.52 12.01
N ASN A 79 7.51 -16.33 12.00
CA ASN A 79 6.57 -17.21 12.69
C ASN A 79 5.90 -18.24 11.76
N ASN A 80 6.31 -18.32 10.49
CA ASN A 80 5.69 -19.18 9.46
C ASN A 80 4.16 -19.01 9.39
N VAL A 81 3.68 -17.78 9.54
CA VAL A 81 2.25 -17.48 9.47
C VAL A 81 1.85 -17.32 8.01
N GLN A 82 1.12 -18.31 7.50
CA GLN A 82 0.51 -18.27 6.18
C GLN A 82 -0.97 -17.92 6.31
N ARG A 83 -1.39 -16.86 5.61
CA ARG A 83 -2.79 -16.45 5.51
C ARG A 83 -3.16 -16.34 4.05
N ASN A 84 -4.35 -16.77 3.66
CA ASN A 84 -4.81 -16.66 2.28
C ASN A 84 -5.31 -15.24 2.00
N ASP A 85 -4.39 -14.29 1.99
CA ASP A 85 -4.64 -12.87 1.73
C ASP A 85 -3.68 -12.29 0.69
N PHE A 86 -3.96 -11.07 0.26
CA PHE A 86 -3.19 -10.37 -0.76
C PHE A 86 -1.74 -10.16 -0.33
N LEU A 87 -1.48 -9.82 0.94
CA LEU A 87 -0.12 -9.67 1.46
C LEU A 87 0.69 -10.97 1.33
N ASN A 88 0.08 -12.13 1.57
CA ASN A 88 0.75 -13.42 1.43
C ASN A 88 1.12 -13.74 -0.02
N LEU A 89 0.29 -13.33 -0.99
CA LEU A 89 0.65 -13.41 -2.41
C LEU A 89 1.87 -12.54 -2.72
N LEU A 90 1.93 -11.32 -2.18
CA LEU A 90 3.08 -10.45 -2.36
C LEU A 90 4.37 -11.00 -1.71
N ILE A 91 4.26 -11.62 -0.52
CA ILE A 91 5.39 -12.30 0.13
C ILE A 91 5.89 -13.47 -0.73
N GLN A 92 4.99 -14.24 -1.35
CA GLN A 92 5.37 -15.31 -2.26
C GLN A 92 6.10 -14.77 -3.51
N ILE A 93 5.62 -13.68 -4.10
CA ILE A 93 6.29 -13.04 -5.24
C ILE A 93 7.67 -12.51 -4.83
N LYS A 94 7.79 -11.88 -3.66
CA LYS A 94 9.08 -11.42 -3.09
C LYS A 94 10.06 -12.58 -2.94
N ASN A 95 9.63 -13.72 -2.39
CA ASN A 95 10.52 -14.82 -2.03
C ASN A 95 10.79 -15.81 -3.18
N LYS A 96 9.83 -16.03 -4.09
CA LYS A 96 9.92 -17.03 -5.18
C LYS A 96 10.03 -16.43 -6.58
N GLY A 97 9.75 -15.13 -6.75
CA GLY A 97 9.70 -14.46 -8.04
C GLY A 97 8.48 -14.80 -8.91
N SER A 98 7.62 -15.74 -8.50
CA SER A 98 6.38 -16.10 -9.20
C SER A 98 5.35 -16.73 -8.26
N LEU A 99 4.07 -16.69 -8.65
CA LEU A 99 2.96 -17.35 -7.94
C LEU A 99 2.70 -18.79 -8.44
N SER A 100 3.25 -19.18 -9.59
CA SER A 100 3.04 -20.52 -10.15
C SER A 100 3.87 -21.57 -9.43
N GLU A 101 3.22 -22.64 -8.98
CA GLU A 101 3.87 -23.90 -8.57
C GLU A 101 4.20 -24.81 -9.77
N GLN A 102 3.73 -24.44 -10.97
CA GLN A 102 3.85 -25.28 -12.17
C GLN A 102 5.08 -24.92 -12.99
N ASN A 103 5.98 -25.92 -13.05
CA ASN A 103 6.94 -26.24 -14.10
C ASN A 103 7.88 -25.13 -14.58
N GLU A 104 9.15 -25.37 -14.28
CA GLU A 104 10.35 -24.59 -14.59
C GLU A 104 10.65 -24.38 -16.08
N GLU A 105 9.73 -24.67 -17.01
CA GLU A 105 10.09 -24.78 -18.44
C GLU A 105 9.55 -23.69 -19.38
N GLN A 106 8.65 -22.78 -18.97
CA GLN A 106 8.06 -21.82 -19.93
C GLN A 106 7.96 -20.36 -19.47
N VAL A 107 8.91 -19.89 -18.65
CA VAL A 107 9.17 -18.45 -18.57
C VAL A 107 10.56 -18.24 -19.12
N GLY A 108 10.64 -17.63 -20.30
CA GLY A 108 11.88 -17.44 -21.05
C GLY A 108 13.02 -16.91 -20.17
N LYS A 109 14.25 -17.28 -20.53
CA LYS A 109 15.55 -16.99 -19.89
C LYS A 109 15.74 -15.52 -19.49
N GLY A 110 15.00 -15.06 -18.50
CA GLY A 110 15.20 -13.83 -17.74
C GLY A 110 15.13 -14.21 -16.28
N GLU A 111 16.04 -13.69 -15.46
CA GLU A 111 16.01 -13.92 -14.01
C GLU A 111 14.59 -13.74 -13.47
N LYS A 112 14.13 -14.67 -12.62
CA LYS A 112 12.92 -14.47 -11.83
C LYS A 112 13.21 -13.38 -10.79
N ILE A 113 13.20 -12.12 -11.23
CA ILE A 113 13.42 -10.97 -10.36
C ILE A 113 12.17 -10.85 -9.48
N GLY A 114 12.29 -11.32 -8.24
CA GLY A 114 11.29 -11.11 -7.22
C GLY A 114 11.12 -9.63 -6.88
N MET A 115 10.07 -9.32 -6.13
CA MET A 115 9.77 -7.97 -5.69
C MET A 115 10.60 -7.59 -4.47
N THR A 116 11.17 -6.38 -4.45
CA THR A 116 11.87 -5.83 -3.27
C THR A 116 10.89 -5.48 -2.15
N GLN A 117 11.38 -5.34 -0.92
CA GLN A 117 10.55 -4.93 0.23
C GLN A 117 9.87 -3.57 0.02
N ASN A 118 10.55 -2.64 -0.65
CA ASN A 118 10.01 -1.32 -0.96
C ASN A 118 8.89 -1.39 -2.01
N GLU A 119 9.05 -2.22 -3.03
CA GLU A 119 8.00 -2.45 -4.03
C GLU A 119 6.79 -3.17 -3.41
N LEU A 120 7.02 -4.13 -2.52
CA LEU A 120 5.94 -4.79 -1.76
C LEU A 120 5.16 -3.78 -0.93
N ALA A 121 5.87 -2.91 -0.21
CA ALA A 121 5.24 -1.83 0.54
C ALA A 121 4.48 -0.85 -0.36
N ALA A 122 5.02 -0.52 -1.53
CA ALA A 122 4.33 0.31 -2.51
C ALA A 122 3.04 -0.34 -3.03
N GLN A 123 3.04 -1.66 -3.29
CA GLN A 123 1.84 -2.40 -3.71
C GLN A 123 0.76 -2.45 -2.63
N VAL A 124 1.17 -2.67 -1.37
CA VAL A 124 0.26 -2.60 -0.22
C VAL A 124 -0.33 -1.20 -0.10
N PHE A 125 0.51 -0.17 -0.20
CA PHE A 125 0.10 1.22 -0.08
C PHE A 125 -0.93 1.61 -1.15
N ILE A 126 -0.66 1.34 -2.44
CA ILE A 126 -1.61 1.71 -3.50
C ILE A 126 -2.92 0.93 -3.40
N SER A 127 -2.88 -0.35 -3.01
CA SER A 127 -4.06 -1.18 -2.81
C SER A 127 -4.92 -0.67 -1.65
N PHE A 128 -4.27 -0.21 -0.57
CA PHE A 128 -4.95 0.45 0.53
C PHE A 128 -5.68 1.72 0.07
N LEU A 129 -4.99 2.62 -0.64
CA LEU A 129 -5.59 3.87 -1.10
C LEU A 129 -6.78 3.63 -2.02
N ALA A 130 -6.61 2.72 -2.98
CA ALA A 130 -7.66 2.36 -3.93
C ALA A 130 -8.91 1.81 -3.21
N GLY A 131 -8.74 1.01 -2.15
CA GLY A 131 -9.87 0.41 -1.42
C GLY A 131 -10.46 1.28 -0.30
N PHE A 132 -9.68 2.18 0.28
CA PHE A 132 -10.11 2.96 1.45
C PHE A 132 -11.08 4.09 1.09
N GLU A 133 -10.66 5.01 0.22
CA GLU A 133 -11.44 6.23 -0.07
C GLU A 133 -12.59 5.97 -1.04
N THR A 134 -12.35 5.16 -2.08
CA THR A 134 -13.36 4.92 -3.12
C THR A 134 -14.58 4.19 -2.58
N SER A 135 -14.36 3.14 -1.78
CA SER A 135 -15.43 2.30 -1.23
C SER A 135 -16.20 3.03 -0.14
N SER A 136 -15.52 3.80 0.72
CA SER A 136 -16.19 4.61 1.75
C SER A 136 -17.03 5.73 1.13
N THR A 137 -16.50 6.43 0.13
CA THR A 137 -17.24 7.47 -0.61
C THR A 137 -18.45 6.89 -1.33
N THR A 138 -18.29 5.75 -2.02
CA THR A 138 -19.40 5.08 -2.72
C THR A 138 -20.48 4.65 -1.75
N MET A 139 -20.11 4.06 -0.61
CA MET A 139 -21.06 3.67 0.43
C MET A 139 -21.81 4.88 1.00
N ASN A 140 -21.11 6.01 1.20
CA ASN A 140 -21.71 7.24 1.67
C ASN A 140 -22.77 7.78 0.70
N PHE A 141 -22.46 7.83 -0.61
CA PHE A 141 -23.44 8.25 -1.63
C PHE A 141 -24.61 7.28 -1.73
N CYS A 142 -24.35 5.96 -1.69
CA CYS A 142 -25.41 4.97 -1.72
C CYS A 142 -26.39 5.15 -0.55
N LEU A 143 -25.88 5.39 0.66
CA LEU A 143 -26.73 5.63 1.83
C LEU A 143 -27.48 6.97 1.73
N TYR A 144 -26.87 7.99 1.15
CA TYR A 144 -27.51 9.29 0.91
C TYR A 144 -28.71 9.17 -0.04
N GLU A 145 -28.58 8.41 -1.14
CA GLU A 145 -29.68 8.20 -2.11
C GLU A 145 -30.79 7.28 -1.58
N LEU A 146 -30.52 6.50 -0.53
CA LEU A 146 -31.51 5.62 0.11
C LEU A 146 -32.32 6.31 1.22
N ALA A 147 -31.86 7.47 1.71
CA ALA A 147 -32.48 8.23 2.80
C ALA A 147 -33.56 9.18 2.29
#